data_AF-A0A8R1DT68-F1
#
_entry.id   AF-A0A8R1DT68-F1
#
_cell.length_a   1.000
_cell.length_b   1.000
_cell.length_c   1.000
_cell.angle_alpha   90.00
_cell.angle_beta   90.00
_cell.angle_gamma   90.00
#
_symmetry.space_group_name_H-M   'P 1'
#
loop_
_entity.id
_entity.type
_entity.pdbx_description
1 polymer ?
#
loop_
_entity_poly.entity_id
_entity_poly.type
_entity_poly.pdbx_seq_one_letter_code
_entity_poly.pdbx_strand_id
1 'polypeptide(L)'
;MRRKRQSETPEESAIRKKKDRESRRLRRADSTEKEKMMERISNSQSKLETRLSETQERVEKRRSSLRSNAKVKRASETKEQRTERFTYHSTRYRNKKDEKNATTAKDAFGASMGAQVEEFRDYGLYSYKIHEQIYLAAGPLHPSTEKALSYGQLYTMDTKQAAEERRRELS
;
A
#
# COMPACT_ATOMS: atom_id res chain seq x y z
N MET A 1 -26.00 -13.26 -39.73
CA MET A 1 -24.90 -13.69 -38.85
C MET A 1 -25.33 -14.58 -37.67
N ARG A 2 -26.45 -14.31 -36.98
CA ARG A 2 -26.89 -15.07 -35.78
C ARG A 2 -27.32 -16.52 -36.05
N ARG A 3 -27.94 -16.80 -37.21
CA ARG A 3 -28.43 -18.14 -37.60
C ARG A 3 -27.32 -19.18 -37.75
N LYS A 4 -26.15 -18.81 -38.31
CA LYS A 4 -25.00 -19.73 -38.47
C LYS A 4 -24.38 -20.20 -37.15
N ARG A 5 -24.51 -19.42 -36.07
CA ARG A 5 -23.95 -19.78 -34.75
C ARG A 5 -24.83 -20.75 -33.96
N GLN A 6 -26.11 -20.87 -34.33
CA GLN A 6 -27.07 -21.75 -33.64
C GLN A 6 -27.06 -23.17 -34.21
N SER A 7 -26.49 -23.38 -35.40
CA SER A 7 -26.33 -24.68 -36.04
C SER A 7 -24.90 -25.24 -35.96
N GLU A 8 -23.98 -24.56 -35.26
CA GLU A 8 -22.61 -25.03 -35.08
C GLU A 8 -22.59 -26.26 -34.17
N THR A 9 -21.82 -27.28 -34.57
CA THR A 9 -21.53 -28.39 -33.67
C THR A 9 -20.65 -27.93 -32.51
N PRO A 10 -20.62 -28.66 -31.38
CA PRO A 10 -19.74 -28.33 -30.25
C PRO A 10 -18.26 -28.22 -30.68
N GLU A 11 -17.82 -29.05 -31.62
CA GLU A 11 -16.47 -29.07 -32.18
C GLU A 11 -16.18 -27.83 -33.03
N GLU A 12 -17.06 -27.47 -33.95
CA GLU A 12 -16.95 -26.23 -34.74
C GLU A 12 -16.91 -25.00 -33.83
N SER A 13 -17.72 -24.99 -32.78
CA SER A 13 -17.76 -23.91 -31.79
C SER A 13 -16.44 -23.81 -31.01
N ALA A 14 -15.81 -24.95 -30.71
CA ALA A 14 -14.54 -25.03 -29.99
C ALA A 14 -13.38 -24.56 -30.87
N ILE A 15 -13.35 -24.98 -32.14
CA ILE A 15 -12.36 -24.55 -33.14
C ILE A 15 -12.44 -23.04 -33.34
N ARG A 16 -13.65 -22.49 -33.52
CA ARG A 16 -13.84 -21.02 -33.65
C ARG A 16 -13.36 -20.28 -32.41
N LYS A 17 -13.72 -20.73 -31.20
CA LYS A 17 -13.27 -20.08 -29.95
C LYS A 17 -11.75 -20.13 -29.78
N LYS A 18 -11.10 -21.23 -30.19
CA LYS A 18 -9.64 -21.35 -30.21
C LYS A 18 -9.03 -20.31 -31.16
N LYS A 19 -9.53 -20.22 -32.38
CA LYS A 19 -9.10 -19.22 -33.38
C LYS A 19 -9.28 -17.78 -32.88
N ASP A 20 -10.45 -17.45 -32.32
CA ASP A 20 -10.72 -16.12 -31.75
C ASP A 20 -9.75 -15.77 -30.61
N ARG A 21 -9.44 -16.76 -29.76
CA ARG A 21 -8.49 -16.59 -28.65
C ARG A 21 -7.08 -16.33 -29.18
N GLU A 22 -6.65 -17.05 -30.20
CA GLU A 22 -5.35 -16.89 -30.85
C GLU A 22 -5.22 -15.53 -31.54
N SER A 23 -6.22 -15.12 -32.32
CA SER A 23 -6.24 -13.78 -32.94
C SER A 23 -6.25 -12.65 -31.91
N ARG A 24 -6.82 -12.86 -30.72
CA ARG A 24 -6.74 -11.89 -29.61
C ARG A 24 -5.34 -11.86 -28.98
N ARG A 25 -4.65 -12.99 -28.91
CA ARG A 25 -3.27 -13.05 -28.39
C ARG A 25 -2.31 -12.30 -29.29
N LEU A 26 -2.37 -12.54 -30.60
CA LEU A 26 -1.53 -11.85 -31.58
C LEU A 26 -1.73 -10.33 -31.49
N ARG A 27 -2.98 -9.85 -31.54
CA ARG A 27 -3.29 -8.42 -31.37
C ARG A 27 -2.75 -7.81 -30.08
N ARG A 28 -2.74 -8.57 -28.97
CA ARG A 28 -2.19 -8.09 -27.69
C ARG A 28 -0.66 -8.08 -27.66
N ALA A 29 -0.02 -9.01 -28.38
CA ALA A 29 1.43 -9.07 -28.50
C ALA A 29 1.95 -7.89 -29.33
N ASP A 30 1.24 -7.55 -30.41
CA ASP A 30 1.58 -6.46 -31.33
C ASP A 30 1.15 -5.08 -30.83
N SER A 31 0.43 -5.02 -29.70
CA SER A 31 -0.13 -3.76 -29.19
C SER A 31 0.94 -2.84 -28.60
N THR A 32 0.77 -1.54 -28.84
CA THR A 32 1.66 -0.51 -28.30
C THR A 32 1.41 -0.27 -26.81
N GLU A 33 2.39 0.30 -26.10
CA GLU A 33 2.22 0.62 -24.67
C GLU A 33 1.07 1.60 -24.40
N LYS A 34 0.84 2.55 -25.31
CA LYS A 34 -0.29 3.49 -25.23
C LYS A 34 -1.63 2.77 -25.34
N GLU A 35 -1.76 1.83 -26.27
CA GLU A 35 -2.97 1.01 -26.42
C GLU A 35 -3.21 0.12 -25.19
N LYS A 36 -2.17 -0.52 -24.66
CA LYS A 36 -2.25 -1.31 -23.42
C LYS A 36 -2.72 -0.43 -22.25
N MET A 37 -2.22 0.80 -22.15
CA MET A 37 -2.65 1.75 -21.12
C MET A 37 -4.14 2.11 -21.29
N MET A 38 -4.58 2.42 -22.51
CA MET A 38 -5.99 2.72 -22.80
C MET A 38 -6.91 1.51 -22.51
N GLU A 39 -6.50 0.30 -22.90
CA GLU A 39 -7.25 -0.94 -22.60
C GLU A 39 -7.38 -1.13 -21.07
N ARG A 40 -6.34 -0.84 -20.29
CA ARG A 40 -6.40 -0.90 -18.81
C ARG A 40 -7.38 0.11 -18.23
N ILE A 41 -7.36 1.36 -18.73
CA ILE A 41 -8.26 2.42 -18.26
C ILE A 41 -9.71 2.03 -18.58
N SER A 42 -9.99 1.65 -19.83
CA SER A 42 -11.33 1.24 -20.26
C SER A 42 -11.85 0.03 -19.48
N ASN A 43 -11.01 -1.00 -19.28
CA ASN A 43 -11.36 -2.17 -18.47
C ASN A 43 -11.64 -1.80 -17.01
N SER A 44 -10.88 -0.85 -16.46
CA SER A 44 -11.11 -0.35 -15.10
C SER A 44 -12.46 0.37 -14.99
N GLN A 45 -12.76 1.27 -15.93
CA GLN A 45 -14.03 2.00 -15.97
C GLN A 45 -15.23 1.07 -16.12
N SER A 46 -15.21 0.16 -17.09
CA SER A 46 -16.27 -0.84 -17.27
C SER A 46 -16.48 -1.72 -16.02
N LYS A 47 -15.38 -2.07 -15.33
CA LYS A 47 -15.46 -2.82 -14.07
C LYS A 47 -16.08 -2.00 -12.93
N LEU A 48 -15.89 -0.68 -12.92
CA LEU A 48 -16.52 0.19 -11.93
C LEU A 48 -18.02 0.33 -12.22
N GLU A 49 -18.40 0.57 -13.47
CA GLU A 49 -19.80 0.64 -13.89
C GLU A 49 -20.57 -0.63 -13.52
N THR A 50 -20.02 -1.80 -13.86
CA THR A 50 -20.65 -3.09 -13.51
C THR A 50 -20.78 -3.33 -12.01
N ARG A 51 -19.89 -2.74 -11.19
CA ARG A 51 -19.98 -2.81 -9.72
C ARG A 51 -21.01 -1.84 -9.14
N LEU A 52 -21.16 -0.67 -9.77
CA LEU A 52 -22.15 0.33 -9.35
C LEU A 52 -23.58 -0.13 -9.64
N SER A 53 -23.78 -0.86 -10.74
CA SER A 53 -25.08 -1.42 -11.12
C SER A 53 -25.37 -2.80 -10.51
N GLU A 54 -24.52 -3.30 -9.61
CA GLU A 54 -24.64 -4.66 -9.07
C GLU A 54 -25.66 -4.72 -7.93
N THR A 55 -26.56 -5.71 -7.99
CA THR A 55 -27.53 -5.96 -6.91
C THR A 55 -26.84 -6.51 -5.66
N GLN A 56 -27.43 -6.25 -4.48
CA GLN A 56 -26.85 -6.69 -3.21
C GLN A 56 -26.68 -8.21 -3.12
N GLU A 57 -27.66 -9.00 -3.57
CA GLU A 57 -27.58 -10.46 -3.61
C GLU A 57 -26.37 -10.94 -4.44
N ARG A 58 -26.13 -10.30 -5.60
CA ARG A 58 -25.01 -10.64 -6.48
C ARG A 58 -23.67 -10.24 -5.85
N VAL A 59 -23.62 -9.12 -5.14
CA VAL A 59 -22.46 -8.69 -4.35
C VAL A 59 -22.13 -9.71 -3.26
N GLU A 60 -23.12 -10.20 -2.52
CA GLU A 60 -22.94 -11.18 -1.46
C GLU A 60 -22.45 -12.53 -2.00
N LYS A 61 -23.08 -13.03 -3.08
CA LYS A 61 -22.63 -14.25 -3.79
C LYS A 61 -21.20 -14.13 -4.29
N ARG A 62 -20.80 -12.96 -4.80
CA ARG A 62 -19.42 -12.71 -5.20
C ARG A 62 -18.48 -12.69 -4.00
N ARG A 63 -18.86 -12.03 -2.90
CA ARG A 63 -18.06 -11.97 -1.66
C ARG A 63 -17.84 -13.37 -1.07
N SER A 64 -18.88 -14.20 -1.02
CA SER A 64 -18.78 -15.57 -0.52
C SER A 64 -17.86 -16.43 -1.40
N SER A 65 -18.01 -16.34 -2.73
CA SER A 65 -17.11 -16.99 -3.71
C SER A 65 -15.65 -16.53 -3.56
N LEU A 66 -15.41 -15.22 -3.41
CA LEU A 66 -14.04 -14.72 -3.21
C LEU A 66 -13.43 -15.21 -1.90
N ARG A 67 -14.23 -15.30 -0.83
CA ARG A 67 -13.79 -15.83 0.47
C ARG A 67 -13.46 -17.31 0.37
N SER A 68 -14.30 -18.12 -0.26
CA SER A 68 -14.03 -19.56 -0.43
C SER A 68 -12.79 -19.79 -1.28
N ASN A 69 -12.66 -19.09 -2.42
CA ASN A 69 -11.48 -19.17 -3.28
C ASN A 69 -10.20 -18.74 -2.55
N ALA A 70 -10.26 -17.68 -1.74
CA ALA A 70 -9.12 -17.26 -0.93
C ALA A 70 -8.74 -18.33 0.10
N LYS A 71 -9.71 -18.96 0.77
CA LYS A 71 -9.44 -20.07 1.70
C LYS A 71 -8.75 -21.26 1.01
N VAL A 72 -9.26 -21.66 -0.16
CA VAL A 72 -8.66 -22.74 -0.97
C VAL A 72 -7.21 -22.39 -1.34
N LYS A 73 -6.97 -21.18 -1.84
CA LYS A 73 -5.61 -20.71 -2.17
C LYS A 73 -4.67 -20.77 -0.96
N ARG A 74 -5.14 -20.31 0.21
CA ARG A 74 -4.34 -20.35 1.44
C ARG A 74 -4.01 -21.78 1.89
N ALA A 75 -4.93 -22.72 1.69
CA ALA A 75 -4.71 -24.12 2.04
C ALA A 75 -3.70 -24.80 1.11
N SER A 76 -3.60 -24.35 -0.14
CA SER A 76 -2.64 -24.86 -1.13
C SER A 76 -1.29 -24.13 -1.13
N GLU A 77 -1.10 -23.10 -0.32
CA GLU A 77 0.17 -22.34 -0.24
C GLU A 77 1.29 -23.21 0.33
N THR A 78 2.47 -23.14 -0.29
CA THR A 78 3.69 -23.71 0.27
C THR A 78 4.19 -22.86 1.44
N LYS A 79 5.10 -23.40 2.26
CA LYS A 79 5.71 -22.66 3.39
C LYS A 79 6.42 -21.38 2.92
N GLU A 80 7.14 -21.43 1.80
CA GLU A 80 7.83 -20.27 1.21
C GLU A 80 6.82 -19.19 0.78
N GLN A 81 5.80 -19.56 0.01
CA GLN A 81 4.74 -18.63 -0.43
C GLN A 81 4.03 -17.98 0.75
N ARG A 82 3.82 -18.72 1.84
CA ARG A 82 3.21 -18.20 3.06
C ARG A 82 4.12 -17.17 3.75
N THR A 83 5.42 -17.45 3.83
CA THR A 83 6.43 -16.54 4.41
C THR A 83 6.54 -15.27 3.57
N GLU A 84 6.67 -15.39 2.25
CA GLU A 84 6.72 -14.25 1.32
C GLU A 84 5.48 -13.36 1.45
N ARG A 85 4.28 -13.94 1.53
CA ARG A 85 3.04 -13.17 1.71
C ARG A 85 3.04 -12.41 3.04
N PHE A 86 3.51 -13.04 4.11
CA PHE A 86 3.60 -12.40 5.42
C PHE A 86 4.59 -11.24 5.41
N THR A 87 5.77 -11.45 4.83
CA THR A 87 6.81 -10.42 4.69
C THR A 87 6.38 -9.27 3.81
N TYR A 88 5.75 -9.56 2.65
CA TYR A 88 5.24 -8.53 1.75
C TYR A 88 4.17 -7.66 2.42
N HIS A 89 3.26 -8.26 3.18
CA HIS A 89 2.27 -7.48 3.90
C HIS A 89 2.91 -6.66 5.04
N SER A 90 3.80 -7.24 5.84
CA SER A 90 4.41 -6.53 6.97
C SER A 90 5.22 -5.30 6.53
N THR A 91 6.04 -5.42 5.48
CA THR A 91 6.84 -4.30 4.94
C THR A 91 5.96 -3.24 4.29
N ARG A 92 4.95 -3.64 3.52
CA ARG A 92 3.99 -2.69 2.91
C ARG A 92 3.21 -1.89 3.94
N TYR A 93 2.81 -2.51 5.06
CA TYR A 93 2.11 -1.81 6.14
C TYR A 93 3.02 -0.87 6.93
N ARG A 94 4.30 -1.22 7.13
CA ARG A 94 5.29 -0.32 7.73
C ARG A 94 5.51 0.91 6.85
N ASN A 95 5.88 0.70 5.59
CA ASN A 95 6.17 1.78 4.64
C ASN A 95 4.99 2.77 4.50
N LYS A 96 3.75 2.26 4.44
CA LYS A 96 2.56 3.12 4.35
C LYS A 96 2.30 3.95 5.62
N LYS A 97 2.72 3.47 6.79
CA LYS A 97 2.63 4.24 8.05
C LYS A 97 3.74 5.28 8.12
N ASP A 98 4.96 4.91 7.71
CA ASP A 98 6.11 5.81 7.70
C ASP A 98 5.86 6.99 6.76
N GLU A 99 5.28 6.74 5.57
CA GLU A 99 4.89 7.79 4.61
C GLU A 99 3.88 8.78 5.20
N LYS A 100 2.85 8.28 5.89
CA LYS A 100 1.86 9.15 6.56
C LYS A 100 2.49 9.98 7.68
N ASN A 101 3.30 9.34 8.51
CA ASN A 101 3.96 10.02 9.63
C ASN A 101 4.93 11.11 9.13
N ALA A 102 5.65 10.84 8.04
CA ALA A 102 6.54 11.82 7.40
C ALA A 102 5.75 13.03 6.85
N THR A 103 4.60 12.80 6.20
CA THR A 103 3.74 13.91 5.74
C THR A 103 3.19 14.73 6.91
N THR A 104 2.68 14.08 7.96
CA THR A 104 2.15 14.78 9.14
C THR A 104 3.23 15.59 9.88
N ALA A 105 4.45 15.07 9.97
CA ALA A 105 5.57 15.79 10.57
C ALA A 105 6.01 17.00 9.75
N LYS A 106 6.08 16.88 8.41
CA LYS A 106 6.37 18.02 7.53
C LYS A 106 5.32 19.12 7.66
N ASP A 107 4.05 18.76 7.69
CA ASP A 107 2.96 19.74 7.81
C ASP A 107 2.98 20.42 9.19
N ALA A 108 3.17 19.67 10.28
CA ALA A 108 3.16 20.22 11.64
C ALA A 108 4.39 21.09 11.94
N PHE A 109 5.60 20.62 11.62
CA PHE A 109 6.84 21.33 11.96
C PHE A 109 7.23 22.37 10.90
N GLY A 110 6.98 22.10 9.62
CA GLY A 110 7.24 23.05 8.54
C GLY A 110 6.36 24.30 8.63
N ALA A 111 5.07 24.12 8.95
CA ALA A 111 4.15 25.26 9.11
C ALA A 111 4.35 26.02 10.44
N SER A 112 4.71 25.33 11.53
CA SER A 112 4.82 25.96 12.85
C SER A 112 6.20 26.56 13.15
N MET A 113 7.29 26.03 12.59
CA MET A 113 8.66 26.40 12.98
C MET A 113 9.58 26.81 11.81
N GLY A 114 9.10 26.77 10.56
CA GLY A 114 9.95 27.04 9.39
C GLY A 114 11.12 26.06 9.23
N ALA A 115 11.04 24.90 9.89
CA ALA A 115 12.13 23.95 9.99
C ALA A 115 12.23 23.04 8.76
N GLN A 116 13.45 22.78 8.31
CA GLN A 116 13.73 21.77 7.29
C GLN A 116 13.67 20.37 7.94
N VAL A 117 12.54 19.68 7.77
CA VAL A 117 12.33 18.33 8.31
C VAL A 117 13.02 17.32 7.37
N GLU A 118 14.18 16.83 7.77
CA GLU A 118 14.92 15.78 7.07
C GLU A 118 14.39 14.39 7.45
N GLU A 119 14.30 13.49 6.48
CA GLU A 119 13.67 12.16 6.65
C GLU A 119 14.61 11.22 7.43
N PHE A 120 14.44 11.17 8.74
CA PHE A 120 15.34 10.43 9.64
C PHE A 120 14.83 9.00 9.90
N ARG A 121 15.38 8.01 9.19
CA ARG A 121 14.85 6.63 9.13
C ARG A 121 15.46 5.65 10.15
N ASP A 122 16.51 6.04 10.87
CA ASP A 122 17.39 5.07 11.56
C ASP A 122 17.10 4.84 13.07
N TYR A 123 16.26 5.66 13.72
CA TYR A 123 16.08 5.62 15.19
C TYR A 123 14.74 5.07 15.69
N GLY A 124 13.90 4.55 14.79
CA GLY A 124 12.65 3.88 15.15
C GLY A 124 11.40 4.76 15.01
N LEU A 125 10.26 4.14 15.31
CA LEU A 125 8.93 4.77 15.15
C LEU A 125 8.81 5.96 16.12
N TYR A 126 8.39 7.13 15.62
CA TYR A 126 8.19 8.39 16.39
C TYR A 126 9.43 9.22 16.74
N SER A 127 10.52 9.06 15.99
CA SER A 127 11.70 9.93 16.06
C SER A 127 11.71 10.94 14.91
N TYR A 128 11.96 12.21 15.21
CA TYR A 128 12.07 13.30 14.23
C TYR A 128 13.43 13.98 14.37
N LYS A 129 14.10 14.31 13.26
CA LYS A 129 15.29 15.16 13.28
C LYS A 129 14.92 16.56 12.86
N ILE A 130 15.21 17.53 13.73
CA ILE A 130 14.95 18.95 13.50
C ILE A 130 16.25 19.69 13.87
N HIS A 131 16.85 20.42 12.92
CA HIS A 131 18.09 21.18 13.14
C HIS A 131 19.22 20.40 13.85
N GLU A 132 19.57 19.22 13.33
CA GLU A 132 20.59 18.32 13.92
C GLU A 132 20.28 17.74 15.31
N GLN A 133 19.06 17.93 15.81
CA GLN A 133 18.60 17.39 17.09
C GLN A 133 17.50 16.35 16.90
N ILE A 134 17.58 15.26 17.67
CA ILE A 134 16.60 14.17 17.63
C ILE A 134 15.51 14.45 18.68
N TYR A 135 14.26 14.48 18.23
CA TYR A 135 13.09 14.61 19.08
C TYR A 135 12.29 13.30 19.05
N LEU A 136 11.83 12.85 20.21
CA LEU A 136 10.89 11.74 20.35
C LEU A 136 9.52 12.26 20.76
N ALA A 137 8.45 11.71 20.19
CA ALA A 137 7.10 11.98 20.68
C ALA A 137 6.96 11.42 22.11
N ALA A 138 6.89 12.31 23.11
CA ALA A 138 6.79 11.96 24.51
C ALA A 138 5.37 12.26 25.01
N GLY A 139 4.39 11.49 24.54
CA GLY A 139 2.99 11.70 24.92
C GLY A 139 2.03 10.76 24.21
N PRO A 140 0.72 10.83 24.53
CA PRO A 140 -0.31 10.06 23.84
C PRO A 140 -0.31 10.38 22.35
N LEU A 141 -0.38 9.35 21.49
CA LEU A 141 -0.44 9.50 20.03
C LEU A 141 -1.59 10.41 19.54
N HIS A 142 -2.65 10.51 20.35
CA HIS A 142 -3.79 11.40 20.18
C HIS A 142 -4.07 12.10 21.51
N PRO A 143 -3.49 13.28 21.80
CA PRO A 143 -3.90 14.04 22.96
C PRO A 143 -5.34 14.55 22.78
N SER A 144 -6.11 14.62 23.86
CA SER A 144 -7.38 15.36 23.86
C SER A 144 -7.12 16.83 23.56
N THR A 145 -8.12 17.54 23.03
CA THR A 145 -8.07 18.98 22.69
C THR A 145 -7.57 19.88 23.83
N GLU A 146 -7.56 19.37 25.06
CA GLU A 146 -7.14 20.07 26.27
C GLU A 146 -5.66 19.86 26.64
N LYS A 147 -4.92 18.98 25.96
CA LYS A 147 -3.51 18.67 26.28
C LYS A 147 -2.59 18.96 25.10
N ALA A 148 -1.54 19.75 25.34
CA ALA A 148 -0.50 20.01 24.36
C ALA A 148 0.28 18.73 24.02
N LEU A 149 0.70 18.60 22.76
CA LEU A 149 1.67 17.57 22.35
C LEU A 149 2.97 17.80 23.12
N SER A 150 3.42 16.78 23.85
CA SER A 150 4.70 16.79 24.55
C SER A 150 5.74 16.04 23.73
N TYR A 151 6.91 16.65 23.57
CA TYR A 151 8.05 16.11 22.85
C TYR A 151 9.24 16.04 23.81
N GLY A 152 9.94 14.91 23.80
CA GLY A 152 11.22 14.76 24.50
C GLY A 152 12.35 15.08 23.53
N GLN A 153 13.31 15.87 23.98
CA GLN A 153 14.52 16.17 23.23
C GLN A 153 15.61 15.19 23.62
N LEU A 154 16.20 14.49 22.65
CA LEU A 154 17.33 13.58 22.87
C LEU A 154 18.61 14.29 22.41
N TYR A 155 19.50 14.55 23.37
CA TYR A 155 20.84 15.01 23.11
C TYR A 155 21.78 13.81 23.00
N THR A 156 22.32 13.55 21.80
CA THR A 156 23.44 12.62 21.63
C THR A 156 24.73 13.38 21.91
N MET A 157 25.24 13.26 23.13
CA MET A 157 26.54 13.81 23.53
C MET A 157 27.66 12.79 23.32
N ASP A 158 28.85 13.27 22.94
CA ASP A 158 30.06 12.46 23.07
C ASP A 158 30.28 12.11 24.55
N THR A 159 30.66 10.87 24.84
CA THR A 159 31.05 10.37 26.17
C THR A 159 31.93 11.34 26.96
N LYS A 160 32.84 12.07 26.30
CA LYS A 160 33.68 13.10 26.95
C LYS A 160 32.87 14.31 27.42
N GLN A 161 31.97 14.83 26.59
CA GLN A 161 31.10 15.96 26.92
C GLN A 161 30.10 15.60 28.02
N ALA A 162 29.53 14.39 27.97
CA ALA A 162 28.62 13.89 29.00
C ALA A 162 29.30 13.80 30.38
N ALA A 163 30.59 13.47 30.41
CA ALA A 163 31.38 13.42 31.64
C ALA A 163 31.76 14.81 32.18
N GLU A 164 31.84 15.83 31.33
CA GLU A 164 32.07 17.22 31.72
C GLU A 164 30.80 17.89 32.23
N GLU A 165 29.66 17.71 31.56
CA GLU A 165 28.37 18.21 32.06
C GLU A 165 27.99 17.60 33.41
N ARG A 166 28.17 16.27 33.57
CA ARG A 166 27.94 15.61 34.87
C ARG A 166 28.81 16.18 35.99
N ARG A 167 30.02 16.64 35.66
CA ARG A 167 30.91 17.30 36.63
C ARG A 167 30.49 18.74 36.94
N ARG A 168 29.80 19.42 36.01
CA ARG A 168 29.25 20.77 36.22
C ARG A 168 27.96 20.78 37.05
N GLU A 169 27.10 19.77 36.91
CA GLU A 169 25.85 19.68 37.70
C GLU A 169 26.09 19.31 39.18
N LEU A 170 27.28 18.81 39.51
CA LEU A 170 27.69 18.44 40.88
C LEU A 170 28.53 19.52 41.59
N SER A 171 28.73 20.68 40.95
CA SER A 171 29.44 21.84 41.52
C SER A 171 28.45 22.93 41.92
#